data_AF-A0A150F7N9-F1
#
_entry.id   AF-A0A150F7N9-F1
#
_cell.length_a   1.000
_cell.length_b   1.000
_cell.length_c   1.000
_cell.angle_alpha   90.00
_cell.angle_beta   90.00
_cell.angle_gamma   90.00
#
_symmetry.space_group_name_H-M   'P 1'
#
loop_
_entity.id
_entity.type
_entity.pdbx_description
1 polymer ?
#
loop_
_entity_poly.entity_id
_entity_poly.type
_entity_poly.pdbx_seq_one_letter_code
_entity_poly.pdbx_strand_id
1 'polypeptide(L)'
;MAEEIDNPTRYIEGATKKVSVNVYERNPMARKKCLEHYGFSCVICGFDFEKVFGELGIGFIHVHHIIELIQIGKEYEIDPINDLRPVCPNCHAMLHKKKPAFTVEELVEIINDNR
;
A
#
# COMPACT_ATOMS: atom_id res chain seq x y z
N MET A 1 48.60 -15.88 19.11
CA MET A 1 47.55 -16.26 20.08
C MET A 1 46.24 -15.91 19.40
N ALA A 2 45.44 -16.92 19.08
CA ALA A 2 44.14 -16.73 18.46
C ALA A 2 43.18 -16.19 19.53
N GLU A 3 42.57 -15.04 19.27
CA GLU A 3 41.35 -14.65 20.00
C GLU A 3 40.17 -15.17 19.18
N GLU A 4 39.55 -16.23 19.71
CA GLU A 4 38.34 -16.83 19.16
C GLU A 4 37.17 -15.85 19.31
N ILE A 5 36.59 -15.43 18.18
CA ILE A 5 35.32 -14.71 18.15
C ILE A 5 34.21 -15.76 18.14
N ASP A 6 33.88 -16.31 19.30
CA ASP A 6 32.71 -17.20 19.44
C ASP A 6 31.55 -16.45 20.08
N ASN A 7 30.64 -15.96 19.24
CA ASN A 7 29.25 -15.69 19.59
C ASN A 7 28.41 -15.69 18.30
N PRO A 8 28.00 -16.87 17.78
CA PRO A 8 26.97 -16.89 16.76
C PRO A 8 25.68 -16.36 17.39
N THR A 9 25.35 -15.11 17.10
CA THR A 9 24.07 -14.51 17.50
C THR A 9 22.97 -15.35 16.83
N ARG A 10 22.25 -16.13 17.63
CA ARG A 10 21.24 -17.07 17.12
C ARG A 10 19.94 -16.30 16.88
N TYR A 11 19.59 -16.08 15.62
CA TYR A 11 18.32 -15.47 15.22
C TYR A 11 17.25 -16.57 15.15
N ILE A 12 16.34 -16.61 16.12
CA ILE A 12 15.24 -17.57 16.17
C ILE A 12 14.00 -16.94 15.53
N GLU A 13 13.54 -17.52 14.41
CA GLU A 13 12.34 -17.10 13.67
C GLU A 13 11.23 -18.18 13.78
N GLY A 14 9.99 -17.84 13.40
CA GLY A 14 8.90 -18.82 13.26
C GLY A 14 7.93 -18.96 14.45
N ALA A 15 8.08 -18.15 15.51
CA ALA A 15 7.08 -18.09 16.58
C ALA A 15 5.74 -17.53 16.07
N THR A 16 4.66 -18.28 16.26
CA THR A 16 3.31 -17.87 15.83
C THR A 16 2.65 -16.95 16.86
N LYS A 17 2.27 -15.74 16.46
CA LYS A 17 1.46 -14.81 17.27
C LYS A 17 0.08 -14.65 16.64
N LYS A 18 -0.99 -14.86 17.41
CA LYS A 18 -2.36 -14.53 16.97
C LYS A 18 -2.59 -13.03 17.11
N VAL A 19 -2.92 -12.36 16.01
CA VAL A 19 -3.27 -10.95 15.96
C VAL A 19 -4.69 -10.85 15.42
N SER A 20 -5.59 -10.18 16.14
CA SER A 20 -6.92 -9.82 15.64
C SER A 20 -6.82 -8.54 14.82
N VAL A 21 -7.13 -8.62 13.53
CA VAL A 21 -7.24 -7.46 12.64
C VAL A 21 -8.71 -7.27 12.26
N ASN A 22 -9.22 -6.06 12.43
CA ASN A 22 -10.53 -5.69 11.88
C ASN A 22 -10.41 -5.65 10.35
N VAL A 23 -11.15 -6.51 9.66
CA VAL A 23 -11.20 -6.51 8.20
C VAL A 23 -12.42 -5.69 7.79
N TYR A 24 -12.18 -4.45 7.34
CA TYR A 24 -13.24 -3.68 6.67
C TYR A 24 -13.50 -4.34 5.31
N GLU A 25 -14.76 -4.72 5.07
CA GLU A 25 -15.18 -5.32 3.80
C GLU A 25 -14.98 -4.30 2.68
N ARG A 26 -14.02 -4.57 1.79
CA ARG A 26 -13.74 -3.71 0.64
C ARG A 26 -14.72 -4.07 -0.46
N ASN A 27 -15.52 -3.11 -0.92
CA ASN A 27 -16.44 -3.34 -2.03
C ASN A 27 -15.64 -3.59 -3.33
N PRO A 28 -15.69 -4.80 -3.91
CA PRO A 28 -14.92 -5.13 -5.12
C PRO A 28 -15.37 -4.29 -6.34
N MET A 29 -16.62 -3.84 -6.36
CA MET A 29 -17.15 -2.97 -7.41
C MET A 29 -16.52 -1.58 -7.36
N ALA A 30 -16.28 -1.04 -6.15
CA ALA A 30 -15.61 0.25 -6.00
C ALA A 30 -14.16 0.17 -6.51
N ARG A 31 -13.43 -0.89 -6.18
CA ARG A 31 -12.11 -1.15 -6.76
C ARG A 31 -12.17 -1.18 -8.29
N LYS A 32 -13.11 -1.95 -8.84
CA LYS A 32 -13.25 -2.10 -10.30
C LYS A 32 -13.49 -0.74 -10.97
N LYS A 33 -14.45 0.05 -10.48
CA LYS A 33 -14.76 1.39 -11.02
C LYS A 33 -13.57 2.34 -10.93
N CYS A 34 -12.83 2.33 -9.82
CA CYS A 34 -11.61 3.11 -9.65
C CYS A 34 -10.57 2.76 -10.74
N LEU A 35 -10.33 1.47 -10.97
CA LEU A 35 -9.34 1.00 -11.95
C LEU A 35 -9.81 1.15 -13.40
N GLU A 36 -11.11 1.07 -13.67
CA GLU A 36 -11.69 1.39 -14.98
C GLU A 36 -11.48 2.87 -15.33
N HIS A 37 -11.53 3.75 -14.33
CA HIS A 37 -11.34 5.19 -14.53
C HIS A 37 -9.86 5.61 -14.59
N TYR A 38 -9.03 5.14 -13.64
CA TYR A 38 -7.64 5.59 -13.49
C TYR A 38 -6.60 4.66 -14.14
N GLY A 39 -6.96 3.42 -14.44
CA GLY A 39 -6.05 2.41 -14.95
C GLY A 39 -5.20 1.72 -13.87
N PHE A 40 -4.12 1.06 -14.32
CA PHE A 40 -3.26 0.19 -13.49
C PHE A 40 -1.85 0.74 -13.24
N SER A 41 -1.63 2.03 -13.54
CA SER A 41 -0.39 2.71 -13.20
C SER A 41 -0.54 3.40 -11.83
N CYS A 42 0.51 3.34 -11.00
CA CYS A 42 0.56 4.01 -9.70
C CYS A 42 0.48 5.52 -9.88
N VAL A 43 -0.49 6.18 -9.24
CA VAL A 43 -0.63 7.65 -9.35
C VAL A 43 0.52 8.43 -8.70
N ILE A 44 1.30 7.78 -7.83
CA ILE A 44 2.40 8.41 -7.08
C ILE A 44 3.73 8.32 -7.85
N CYS A 45 4.11 7.12 -8.29
CA CYS A 45 5.42 6.89 -8.91
C CYS A 45 5.35 6.48 -10.38
N GLY A 46 4.15 6.35 -10.96
CA GLY A 46 3.95 5.93 -12.35
C GLY A 46 4.25 4.45 -12.63
N PHE A 47 4.64 3.66 -11.62
CA PHE A 47 4.96 2.24 -11.81
C PHE A 47 3.73 1.45 -12.25
N ASP A 48 3.94 0.59 -13.25
CA ASP A 48 2.90 -0.24 -13.85
C ASP A 48 3.42 -1.68 -13.91
N PHE A 49 2.73 -2.60 -13.23
CA PHE A 49 3.19 -3.97 -13.09
C PHE A 49 3.10 -4.75 -14.40
N GLU A 50 2.07 -4.52 -15.21
CA GLU A 50 1.93 -5.19 -16.50
C GLU A 50 3.04 -4.75 -17.46
N LYS A 51 3.35 -3.45 -17.49
CA LYS A 51 4.43 -2.94 -18.34
C LYS A 51 5.81 -3.46 -17.95
N VAL A 52 6.05 -3.71 -16.66
CA VAL A 52 7.38 -4.11 -16.15
C VAL A 52 7.53 -5.63 -16.05
N PHE A 53 6.48 -6.35 -15.65
CA PHE A 53 6.52 -7.80 -15.39
C PHE A 53 5.73 -8.63 -16.41
N GLY A 54 5.10 -8.00 -17.41
CA GLY A 54 4.27 -8.68 -18.40
C GLY A 54 3.03 -9.32 -17.76
N GLU A 55 2.70 -10.53 -18.20
CA GLU A 55 1.49 -11.25 -17.77
C GLU A 55 1.39 -11.43 -16.26
N LEU A 56 2.52 -11.58 -15.56
CA LEU A 56 2.56 -11.71 -14.10
C LEU A 56 2.00 -10.48 -13.38
N GLY A 57 2.08 -9.30 -14.01
CA GLY A 57 1.65 -8.03 -13.46
C GLY A 57 0.20 -7.65 -13.77
N ILE A 58 -0.50 -8.42 -14.60
CA ILE A 58 -1.86 -8.08 -15.05
C ILE A 58 -2.78 -7.93 -13.85
N GLY A 59 -3.44 -6.76 -13.76
CA GLY A 59 -4.39 -6.46 -12.70
C GLY A 59 -3.77 -6.22 -11.31
N PHE A 60 -2.44 -6.35 -11.18
CA PHE A 60 -1.74 -6.25 -9.91
C PHE A 60 -1.46 -4.79 -9.56
N ILE A 61 -2.37 -4.22 -8.77
CA ILE A 61 -2.20 -2.92 -8.14
C ILE A 61 -3.09 -2.82 -6.90
N HIS A 62 -2.66 -2.04 -5.91
CA HIS A 62 -3.45 -1.72 -4.74
C HIS A 62 -4.33 -0.49 -5.00
N VAL A 63 -5.42 -0.38 -4.27
CA VAL A 63 -6.28 0.82 -4.27
C VAL A 63 -6.29 1.38 -2.86
N HIS A 64 -5.84 2.62 -2.73
CA HIS A 64 -5.76 3.36 -1.48
C HIS A 64 -6.98 4.26 -1.30
N HIS A 65 -7.47 4.37 -0.07
CA HIS A 65 -8.56 5.28 0.29
C HIS A 65 -7.95 6.61 0.73
N ILE A 66 -8.25 7.68 0.00
CA ILE A 66 -7.75 9.03 0.31
C ILE A 66 -8.34 9.52 1.64
N ILE A 67 -9.62 9.24 1.87
CA ILE A 67 -10.29 9.54 3.14
C ILE A 67 -10.14 8.34 4.06
N GLU A 68 -9.46 8.51 5.19
CA GLU A 68 -9.34 7.46 6.20
C GLU A 68 -10.72 7.16 6.80
N LEU A 69 -11.30 6.02 6.43
CA LEU A 69 -12.57 5.49 6.94
C LEU A 69 -12.66 5.45 8.49
N ILE A 70 -11.51 5.47 9.18
CA ILE A 70 -11.40 5.49 10.64
C ILE A 70 -12.07 6.73 11.26
N GLN A 71 -12.16 7.85 10.52
CA GLN A 71 -12.79 9.07 11.05
C GLN A 71 -14.32 9.06 10.98
N ILE A 72 -14.93 8.20 10.16
CA ILE A 72 -16.37 8.34 9.85
C ILE A 72 -17.26 7.68 10.90
N GLY A 73 -16.77 6.66 11.63
CA GLY A 73 -17.51 6.02 12.74
C GLY A 73 -18.91 5.49 12.40
N LYS A 74 -19.28 5.49 11.12
CA LYS A 74 -20.58 5.17 10.53
C LYS A 74 -20.35 4.59 9.13
N GLU A 75 -21.33 3.86 8.63
CA GLU A 75 -21.37 3.43 7.22
C GLU A 75 -21.21 4.65 6.30
N TYR A 76 -20.31 4.55 5.33
CA TYR A 76 -19.99 5.59 4.36
C TYR A 76 -20.17 5.04 2.96
N GLU A 77 -20.93 5.74 2.12
CA GLU A 77 -21.00 5.44 0.71
C GLU A 77 -19.73 5.96 0.04
N ILE A 78 -18.91 5.03 -0.45
CA ILE A 78 -17.64 5.34 -1.10
C ILE A 78 -17.86 5.79 -2.54
N ASP A 79 -17.24 6.91 -2.93
CA ASP A 79 -17.09 7.34 -4.31
C ASP A 79 -15.80 6.76 -4.90
N PRO A 80 -15.89 5.79 -5.83
CA PRO A 80 -14.71 5.15 -6.41
C PRO A 80 -13.77 6.08 -7.19
N ILE A 81 -14.27 7.24 -7.62
CA ILE A 81 -13.50 8.22 -8.37
C ILE A 81 -12.89 9.22 -7.39
N ASN A 82 -13.65 9.73 -6.42
CA ASN A 82 -13.13 10.76 -5.54
C ASN A 82 -12.34 10.23 -4.33
N ASP A 83 -12.67 9.04 -3.84
CA ASP A 83 -12.10 8.53 -2.58
C ASP A 83 -10.99 7.51 -2.77
N LEU A 84 -10.78 7.02 -4.00
CA LEU A 84 -9.88 5.92 -4.29
C LEU A 84 -8.80 6.29 -5.30
N ARG A 85 -7.57 5.80 -5.09
CA ARG A 85 -6.46 5.94 -6.05
C ARG A 85 -5.69 4.64 -6.23
N PRO A 86 -5.33 4.25 -7.48
CA PRO A 86 -4.43 3.14 -7.71
C PRO A 86 -2.99 3.49 -7.29
N VAL A 87 -2.40 2.65 -6.46
CA VAL A 87 -1.02 2.80 -5.96
C VAL A 87 -0.30 1.46 -5.96
N CYS A 88 1.02 1.47 -6.21
CA CYS A 88 1.81 0.25 -6.08
C CYS A 88 1.95 -0.16 -4.60
N PRO A 89 2.25 -1.44 -4.29
CA PRO A 89 2.44 -1.90 -2.91
C PRO A 89 3.48 -1.11 -2.12
N ASN A 90 4.55 -0.65 -2.77
CA ASN A 90 5.62 0.10 -2.10
C ASN A 90 5.13 1.50 -1.68
N CYS A 91 4.52 2.26 -2.59
CA CYS A 91 3.92 3.56 -2.26
C CYS A 91 2.78 3.41 -1.26
N HIS A 92 1.97 2.34 -1.36
CA HIS A 92 0.91 2.07 -0.40
C HIS A 92 1.44 1.85 1.02
N ALA A 93 2.55 1.11 1.15
CA ALA A 93 3.22 0.93 2.43
C ALA A 93 3.76 2.26 2.99
N MET A 94 4.28 3.14 2.13
CA MET A 94 4.80 4.45 2.55
C MET A 94 3.70 5.41 2.98
N LEU A 95 2.54 5.44 2.30
CA LEU A 95 1.37 6.24 2.71
C LEU A 95 1.00 5.95 4.17
N HIS A 96 1.03 4.68 4.58
CA HIS A 96 0.66 4.26 5.93
C HIS A 96 1.81 4.22 6.95
N LYS A 97 2.97 4.84 6.67
CA LYS A 97 4.06 4.98 7.65
C LYS A 97 3.78 5.98 8.76
N LYS A 98 2.83 6.90 8.56
CA LYS A 98 2.28 7.78 9.61
C LYS A 98 0.76 7.57 9.76
N LYS A 99 0.20 8.07 10.87
CA LYS A 99 -1.24 8.14 11.12
C LYS A 99 -1.61 9.57 11.56
N PRO A 100 -2.58 10.24 10.90
CA PRO A 100 -3.23 9.83 9.64
C PRO A 100 -2.20 9.66 8.51
N ALA A 101 -2.50 8.82 7.52
CA ALA A 101 -1.65 8.51 6.38
C ALA A 101 -1.15 9.77 5.65
N PHE A 102 -0.05 9.65 4.91
CA PHE A 102 0.34 10.69 3.96
C PHE A 102 -0.73 10.86 2.88
N THR A 103 -0.89 12.07 2.36
CA THR A 103 -1.64 12.27 1.12
C THR A 103 -0.83 11.77 -0.07
N VAL A 104 -1.52 11.59 -1.21
CA VAL A 104 -0.87 11.24 -2.48
C VAL A 104 0.13 12.32 -2.86
N GLU A 105 -0.26 13.59 -2.71
CA GLU A 105 0.53 14.76 -3.06
C GLU A 105 1.79 14.87 -2.18
N GLU A 106 1.66 14.70 -0.87
CA GLU A 106 2.80 14.70 0.05
C GLU A 106 3.84 13.64 -0.35
N LEU A 107 3.39 12.43 -0.71
CA LEU A 107 4.32 11.35 -1.07
C LEU A 107 4.94 11.56 -2.46
N VAL A 108 4.23 12.20 -3.39
CA VAL A 108 4.77 12.62 -4.68
C VAL A 108 5.90 13.64 -4.47
N GLU A 109 5.69 14.65 -3.62
CA GLU A 109 6.71 15.64 -3.29
C GLU A 109 7.95 14.99 -2.67
N ILE A 110 7.78 14.13 -1.67
CA ILE A 110 8.89 13.40 -1.04
C ILE A 110 9.70 12.59 -2.07
N ILE A 111 9.02 11.90 -3.00
CA ILE A 111 9.73 11.13 -4.04
C ILE A 111 10.49 12.05 -4.98
N ASN A 112 9.88 13.16 -5.41
CA ASN A 112 10.52 14.10 -6.33
C ASN A 112 11.74 14.80 -5.71
N ASP A 113 11.69 15.12 -4.42
CA ASP A 113 12.80 15.76 -3.71
C ASP A 113 14.02 14.83 -3.55
N ASN A 114 13.83 13.51 -3.61
CA ASN A 114 14.88 12.51 -3.41
C ASN A 114 15.30 11.79 -4.71
N ARG A 115 14.82 12.23 -5.87
CA ARG A 115 15.05 11.58 -7.17
C ARG A 115 16.13 12.26 -8.01
#